data_AF-A0A9Q1CLJ8-F1
#
_entry.id   AF-A0A9Q1CLJ8-F1
#
_cell.length_a   1.000
_cell.length_b   1.000
_cell.length_c   1.000
_cell.angle_alpha   90.00
_cell.angle_beta   90.00
_cell.angle_gamma   90.00
#
_symmetry.space_group_name_H-M   'P 1'
#
loop_
_entity.id
_entity.type
_entity.pdbx_description
1 polymer ?
#
loop_
_entity_poly.entity_id
_entity_poly.type
_entity_poly.pdbx_seq_one_letter_code
_entity_poly.pdbx_strand_id
1 'polypeptide(L)'
;MLLKPNVLKMKFLLRPIPIASLSLLFLVLAARAQDCEVNLDWVGVPPDEYDRRFASISEPDGRPLGFNRSVIPYVTEGIPNPCIRVTGTEDRRVEVMAESTPVGSTICTYRQGGQLECSNQGIYFCEQATANEVKYEFLCEGTTCERTDVPFFYRFTISPPASEMDPELWCDNRDTGEYPRRLSGVTSPPLRPTTLSGPLPPGETIPPLRPTNQSTIPLTPRETAPPPLPTTESKGSSHNYVAKSVLGIYIVTIATFTILATSSQRF
;
A
#
# COMPACT_ATOMS: atom_id res chain seq x y z
N MET A 1 -53.88 11.36 -62.19
CA MET A 1 -54.09 12.06 -60.90
C MET A 1 -52.74 12.12 -60.19
N LEU A 2 -52.08 13.28 -60.22
CA LEU A 2 -50.82 13.52 -59.51
C LEU A 2 -51.13 13.96 -58.07
N LEU A 3 -50.69 13.17 -57.09
CA LEU A 3 -50.74 13.52 -55.68
C LEU A 3 -49.56 14.43 -55.34
N LYS A 4 -49.87 15.65 -54.88
CA LYS A 4 -48.92 16.69 -54.49
C LYS A 4 -48.36 16.36 -53.10
N PRO A 5 -47.04 16.22 -52.92
CA PRO A 5 -46.47 15.97 -51.60
C PRO A 5 -46.54 17.25 -50.76
N ASN A 6 -47.24 17.18 -49.61
CA ASN A 6 -47.26 18.23 -48.60
C ASN A 6 -45.95 18.19 -47.82
N VAL A 7 -45.09 19.18 -48.06
CA VAL A 7 -43.86 19.41 -47.29
C VAL A 7 -44.24 20.03 -45.95
N LEU A 8 -44.28 19.21 -44.90
CA LEU A 8 -44.49 19.65 -43.53
C LEU A 8 -43.22 20.38 -43.05
N LYS A 9 -43.24 21.72 -43.05
CA LYS A 9 -42.14 22.54 -42.49
C LYS A 9 -42.21 22.49 -40.96
N MET A 10 -41.53 21.51 -40.36
CA MET A 10 -41.35 21.40 -38.93
C MET A 10 -40.34 22.47 -38.47
N LYS A 11 -40.85 23.60 -37.99
CA LYS A 11 -40.04 24.67 -37.38
C LYS A 11 -39.57 24.19 -36.00
N PHE A 12 -38.35 23.64 -35.93
CA PHE A 12 -37.68 23.35 -34.67
C PHE A 12 -37.30 24.67 -33.99
N LEU A 13 -38.06 25.06 -32.97
CA LEU A 13 -37.72 26.19 -32.11
C LEU A 13 -36.63 25.73 -31.13
N LEU A 14 -35.36 25.78 -31.56
CA LEU A 14 -34.22 25.68 -30.64
C LEU A 14 -34.26 26.88 -29.69
N ARG A 15 -34.74 26.67 -28.46
CA ARG A 15 -34.55 27.63 -27.39
C ARG A 15 -33.06 27.65 -27.02
N PRO A 16 -32.39 28.81 -27.00
CA PRO A 16 -31.01 28.91 -26.55
C PRO A 16 -30.96 28.51 -25.07
N ILE A 17 -30.35 27.37 -24.78
CA ILE A 17 -30.01 26.99 -23.40
C ILE A 17 -28.94 27.99 -22.94
N PRO A 18 -29.14 28.72 -21.82
CA PRO A 18 -28.17 29.70 -21.35
C PRO A 18 -26.83 29.00 -21.06
N ILE A 19 -25.82 29.32 -21.86
CA ILE A 19 -24.44 28.79 -21.77
C ILE A 19 -23.82 29.05 -20.38
N ALA A 20 -24.36 30.01 -19.63
CA ALA A 20 -23.94 30.34 -18.27
C ALA A 20 -24.14 29.19 -17.26
N SER A 21 -25.04 28.23 -17.51
CA SER A 21 -25.31 27.14 -16.57
C SER A 21 -24.38 25.93 -16.74
N LEU A 22 -23.62 25.84 -17.84
CA LEU A 22 -22.70 24.72 -18.10
C LEU A 22 -21.32 24.93 -17.43
N SER A 23 -20.91 26.19 -17.23
CA SER A 23 -19.63 26.54 -16.59
C SER A 23 -19.57 26.21 -15.10
N LEU A 24 -20.72 26.13 -14.41
CA LEU A 24 -20.78 25.80 -12.99
C LEU A 24 -20.64 24.30 -12.71
N LEU A 25 -20.95 23.44 -13.69
CA LEU A 25 -20.84 21.97 -13.55
C LEU A 25 -19.40 21.46 -13.75
N PHE A 26 -18.57 22.18 -14.50
CA PHE A 26 -17.16 21.83 -14.70
C PHE A 26 -16.25 22.18 -13.50
N LEU A 27 -16.69 23.05 -12.59
CA LEU A 27 -15.91 23.43 -11.40
C LEU A 27 -16.05 22.47 -10.20
N VAL A 28 -16.97 21.50 -10.27
CA VAL A 28 -17.19 20.51 -9.19
C VAL A 28 -16.47 19.18 -9.46
N LEU A 29 -15.78 19.05 -10.59
CA LEU A 29 -14.72 18.04 -10.78
C LEU A 29 -13.42 18.50 -10.09
N ALA A 30 -13.56 19.05 -8.88
CA ALA A 30 -12.44 19.28 -7.99
C ALA A 30 -11.74 17.93 -7.83
N ALA A 31 -10.53 17.86 -8.39
CA ALA A 31 -9.63 16.74 -8.25
C ALA A 31 -9.65 16.33 -6.77
N ARG A 32 -10.09 15.10 -6.49
CA ARG A 32 -9.82 14.50 -5.19
C ARG A 32 -8.34 14.21 -5.17
N ALA A 33 -7.56 15.24 -4.85
CA ALA A 33 -6.21 15.04 -4.35
C ALA A 33 -6.35 14.05 -3.19
N GLN A 34 -5.60 12.96 -3.28
CA GLN A 34 -5.56 11.96 -2.25
C GLN A 34 -4.89 12.60 -1.03
N ASP A 35 -5.70 13.17 -0.15
CA ASP A 35 -5.23 13.97 0.96
C ASP A 35 -5.32 13.16 2.24
N CYS A 36 -4.43 12.17 2.35
CA CYS A 36 -4.09 11.63 3.65
C CYS A 36 -3.03 12.52 4.32
N GLU A 37 -3.15 12.70 5.63
CA GLU A 37 -2.16 13.39 6.44
C GLU A 37 -0.92 12.51 6.54
N VAL A 38 0.18 12.95 5.92
CA VAL A 38 1.44 12.20 5.90
C VAL A 38 1.95 12.06 7.32
N ASN A 39 2.07 10.82 7.78
CA ASN A 39 2.59 10.48 9.09
C ASN A 39 3.85 9.59 9.03
N LEU A 40 4.27 9.20 7.82
CA LEU A 40 5.47 8.40 7.58
C LEU A 40 6.18 8.88 6.31
N ASP A 41 7.49 9.09 6.43
CA ASP A 41 8.38 9.28 5.30
C ASP A 41 9.03 7.95 4.93
N TRP A 42 8.92 7.56 3.66
CA TRP A 42 9.66 6.41 3.19
C TRP A 42 11.13 6.77 3.03
N VAL A 43 11.97 5.97 3.70
CA VAL A 43 13.41 5.93 3.48
C VAL A 43 13.72 4.56 2.89
N GLY A 44 14.33 4.57 1.70
CA GLY A 44 14.80 3.35 1.06
C GLY A 44 15.84 2.65 1.92
N VAL A 45 15.67 1.34 2.09
CA VAL A 45 16.67 0.52 2.77
C VAL A 45 17.79 0.22 1.76
N PRO A 46 19.06 0.50 2.08
CA PRO A 46 20.19 0.09 1.24
C PRO A 46 20.28 -1.44 1.13
N PRO A 47 20.66 -2.00 -0.04
CA PRO A 47 20.76 -3.45 -0.22
C PRO A 47 21.70 -4.19 0.74
N ASP A 48 22.75 -3.51 1.21
CA ASP A 48 23.70 -4.02 2.21
C ASP A 48 23.10 -4.10 3.62
N GLU A 49 21.99 -3.40 3.87
CA GLU A 49 21.22 -3.46 5.12
C GLU A 49 20.05 -4.47 5.06
N TYR A 50 19.89 -5.21 3.95
CA TYR A 50 18.81 -6.20 3.84
C TYR A 50 19.07 -7.38 4.76
N ASP A 51 18.11 -7.66 5.64
CA ASP A 51 18.12 -8.95 6.30
C ASP A 51 17.68 -10.03 5.32
N ARG A 52 18.65 -10.86 4.91
CA ARG A 52 18.39 -12.04 4.06
C ARG A 52 17.86 -13.23 4.87
N ARG A 53 17.84 -13.14 6.21
CA ARG A 53 17.25 -14.14 7.09
C ARG A 53 15.76 -13.85 7.24
N PHE A 54 14.94 -14.86 6.92
CA PHE A 54 13.48 -14.75 7.06
C PHE A 54 13.00 -14.52 8.50
N ALA A 55 13.82 -14.88 9.49
CA ALA A 55 13.47 -14.81 10.92
C ALA A 55 13.14 -13.39 11.39
N SER A 56 13.66 -12.33 10.74
CA SER A 56 13.36 -10.95 11.09
C SER A 56 11.92 -10.51 10.87
N ILE A 57 11.09 -11.30 10.17
CA ILE A 57 9.65 -11.01 10.08
C ILE A 57 8.97 -10.98 11.46
N SER A 58 9.55 -11.69 12.43
CA SER A 58 9.09 -11.72 13.83
C SER A 58 9.77 -10.67 14.71
N GLU A 59 10.81 -10.01 14.21
CA GLU A 59 11.56 -9.00 14.94
C GLU A 59 10.95 -7.61 14.69
N PRO A 60 10.69 -6.79 15.73
CA PRO A 60 10.10 -5.47 15.55
C PRO A 60 10.89 -4.53 14.63
N ASP A 61 12.22 -4.63 14.68
CA ASP A 61 13.17 -3.82 13.91
C ASP A 61 13.69 -4.53 12.65
N GLY A 62 13.12 -5.69 12.33
CA GLY A 62 13.49 -6.50 11.19
C GLY A 62 13.29 -5.80 9.86
N ARG A 63 14.26 -5.94 8.95
CA ARG A 63 14.19 -5.42 7.56
C ARG A 63 14.30 -6.55 6.53
N PRO A 64 13.39 -7.54 6.55
CA PRO A 64 13.50 -8.69 5.67
C PRO A 64 13.46 -8.22 4.22
N LEU A 65 14.52 -8.46 3.46
CA LEU A 65 14.62 -8.13 2.02
C LEU A 65 14.26 -6.66 1.69
N GLY A 66 14.60 -5.74 2.58
CA GLY A 66 14.37 -4.30 2.41
C GLY A 66 12.94 -3.83 2.69
N PHE A 67 12.07 -4.70 3.24
CA PHE A 67 10.76 -4.29 3.71
C PHE A 67 10.86 -3.48 5.01
N ASN A 68 10.03 -2.46 5.12
CA ASN A 68 9.71 -1.76 6.36
C ASN A 68 8.47 -2.39 7.00
N ARG A 69 8.31 -2.21 8.31
CA ARG A 69 7.14 -2.67 9.07
C ARG A 69 6.31 -1.48 9.54
N SER A 70 4.99 -1.61 9.47
CA SER A 70 4.06 -0.64 10.06
C SER A 70 2.82 -1.37 10.59
N VAL A 71 1.91 -0.61 11.19
CA VAL A 71 0.68 -1.11 11.81
C VAL A 71 -0.47 -0.25 11.33
N ILE A 72 -1.51 -0.88 10.81
CA ILE A 72 -2.79 -0.23 10.54
C ILE A 72 -3.59 -0.24 11.84
N PRO A 73 -3.82 0.93 12.47
CA PRO A 73 -4.56 1.00 13.72
C PRO A 73 -6.04 0.72 13.45
N TYR A 74 -6.64 -0.12 14.29
CA TYR A 74 -8.07 -0.37 14.30
C TYR A 74 -8.67 -0.16 15.70
N VAL A 75 -8.00 -0.67 16.74
CA VAL A 75 -8.59 -0.65 18.10
C VAL A 75 -8.45 0.70 18.78
N THR A 76 -7.48 1.51 18.34
CA THR A 76 -7.21 2.81 18.95
C THR A 76 -7.88 3.91 18.14
N GLU A 77 -9.00 4.41 18.65
CA GLU A 77 -9.70 5.54 18.05
C GLU A 77 -8.78 6.77 17.93
N GLY A 78 -8.89 7.48 16.81
CA GLY A 78 -8.16 8.73 16.56
C GLY A 78 -6.72 8.57 16.07
N ILE A 79 -6.19 7.35 15.91
CA ILE A 79 -4.92 7.14 15.21
C ILE A 79 -5.18 7.10 13.70
N PRO A 80 -4.54 7.96 12.89
CA PRO A 80 -4.70 7.94 11.45
C PRO A 80 -4.07 6.68 10.82
N ASN A 81 -4.64 6.26 9.69
CA ASN A 81 -4.05 5.23 8.86
C ASN A 81 -2.61 5.59 8.44
N PRO A 82 -1.71 4.60 8.24
CA PRO A 82 -0.39 4.85 7.67
C PRO A 82 -0.51 5.53 6.31
N CYS A 83 -0.04 6.76 6.21
CA CYS A 83 0.03 7.56 4.99
C CYS A 83 1.50 7.85 4.71
N ILE A 84 2.04 7.12 3.74
CA ILE A 84 3.47 7.07 3.48
C ILE A 84 3.79 7.96 2.29
N ARG A 85 4.69 8.93 2.50
CA ARG A 85 5.21 9.79 1.45
C ARG A 85 6.46 9.18 0.83
N VAL A 86 6.49 9.15 -0.50
CA VAL A 86 7.64 8.71 -1.31
C VAL A 86 8.10 9.90 -2.15
N THR A 87 9.34 10.35 -1.95
CA THR A 87 9.93 11.51 -2.64
C THR A 87 10.96 11.09 -3.69
N GLY A 88 11.29 11.97 -4.63
CA GLY A 88 12.29 11.69 -5.66
C GLY A 88 11.75 10.82 -6.79
N THR A 89 10.44 10.93 -7.05
CA THR A 89 9.72 10.07 -7.99
C THR A 89 9.47 10.70 -9.36
N GLU A 90 9.99 11.91 -9.61
CA GLU A 90 9.79 12.61 -10.90
C GLU A 90 10.28 11.75 -12.08
N ASP A 91 9.40 11.56 -13.07
CA ASP A 91 9.60 10.72 -14.25
C ASP A 91 10.06 9.27 -13.96
N ARG A 92 9.75 8.77 -12.77
CA ARG A 92 10.11 7.41 -12.33
C ARG A 92 8.87 6.59 -12.02
N ARG A 93 9.04 5.27 -12.07
CA ARG A 93 8.02 4.32 -11.63
C ARG A 93 8.23 3.98 -10.17
N VAL A 94 7.15 3.79 -9.45
CA VAL A 94 7.16 3.34 -8.05
C VAL A 94 6.58 1.93 -8.01
N GLU A 95 7.41 0.96 -7.62
CA GLU A 95 6.97 -0.36 -7.21
C GLU A 95 6.44 -0.26 -5.78
N VAL A 96 5.24 -0.79 -5.53
CA VAL A 96 4.64 -0.91 -4.21
C VAL A 96 4.39 -2.37 -3.92
N MET A 97 4.89 -2.81 -2.79
CA MET A 97 4.64 -4.14 -2.24
C MET A 97 4.17 -4.02 -0.80
N ALA A 98 3.13 -4.75 -0.42
CA ALA A 98 2.72 -4.84 0.97
C ALA A 98 2.09 -6.19 1.31
N GLU A 99 2.25 -6.65 2.54
CA GLU A 99 1.70 -7.92 3.02
C GLU A 99 1.39 -7.87 4.51
N SER A 100 0.21 -8.35 4.90
CA SER A 100 -0.20 -8.43 6.31
C SER A 100 0.51 -9.54 7.08
N THR A 101 0.65 -9.38 8.39
CA THR A 101 1.20 -10.38 9.31
C THR A 101 0.33 -10.48 10.56
N PRO A 102 -0.36 -11.61 10.81
CA PRO A 102 -0.36 -12.84 10.02
C PRO A 102 -1.00 -12.64 8.63
N VAL A 103 -0.65 -13.51 7.70
CA VAL A 103 -1.18 -13.46 6.34
C VAL A 103 -2.69 -13.70 6.31
N GLY A 104 -3.37 -13.09 5.35
CA GLY A 104 -4.80 -13.27 5.11
C GLY A 104 -5.67 -12.09 5.51
N SER A 105 -5.13 -11.07 6.19
CA SER A 105 -5.85 -9.81 6.36
C SER A 105 -5.94 -9.06 5.04
N THR A 106 -7.12 -8.53 4.71
CA THR A 106 -7.33 -7.74 3.49
C THR A 106 -6.81 -6.33 3.74
N ILE A 107 -5.61 -6.07 3.24
CA ILE A 107 -5.04 -4.74 3.21
C ILE A 107 -5.48 -4.04 1.93
N CYS A 108 -5.77 -2.76 2.04
CA CYS A 108 -6.09 -1.90 0.94
C CYS A 108 -5.12 -0.72 0.90
N THR A 109 -4.81 -0.26 -0.30
CA THR A 109 -3.93 0.87 -0.55
C THR A 109 -4.63 1.86 -1.45
N TYR A 110 -4.82 3.09 -0.97
CA TYR A 110 -5.11 4.19 -1.88
C TYR A 110 -3.83 4.55 -2.64
N ARG A 111 -3.93 4.51 -3.96
CA ARG A 111 -2.90 4.86 -4.94
C ARG A 111 -3.11 6.29 -5.42
N GLN A 112 -2.06 6.84 -6.02
CA GLN A 112 -2.11 8.11 -6.75
C GLN A 112 -3.35 8.20 -7.66
N GLY A 113 -3.98 9.38 -7.68
CA GLY A 113 -5.27 9.59 -8.36
C GLY A 113 -6.48 9.04 -7.60
N GLY A 114 -6.31 8.55 -6.37
CA GLY A 114 -7.40 8.11 -5.49
C GLY A 114 -7.95 6.71 -5.81
N GLN A 115 -7.21 5.89 -6.56
CA GLN A 115 -7.62 4.50 -6.85
C GLN A 115 -7.40 3.63 -5.61
N LEU A 116 -8.36 2.77 -5.28
CA LEU A 116 -8.25 1.82 -4.16
C LEU A 116 -7.94 0.43 -4.68
N GLU A 117 -6.85 -0.17 -4.21
CA GLU A 117 -6.47 -1.56 -4.51
C GLU A 117 -6.51 -2.37 -3.20
N CYS A 118 -7.22 -3.50 -3.19
CA CYS A 118 -7.39 -4.35 -2.01
C CYS A 118 -6.97 -5.79 -2.30
N SER A 119 -6.26 -6.43 -1.37
CA SER A 119 -5.86 -7.84 -1.49
C SER A 119 -5.66 -8.47 -0.12
N ASN A 120 -6.09 -9.73 0.01
CA ASN A 120 -5.81 -10.59 1.17
C ASN A 120 -4.57 -11.48 0.96
N GLN A 121 -3.93 -11.39 -0.21
CA GLN A 121 -2.75 -12.17 -0.57
C GLN A 121 -1.46 -11.33 -0.64
N GLY A 122 -1.56 -10.05 -0.31
CA GLY A 122 -0.52 -9.05 -0.53
C GLY A 122 -0.83 -8.16 -1.73
N ILE A 123 -0.34 -6.93 -1.65
CA ILE A 123 -0.43 -5.88 -2.66
C ILE A 123 0.85 -5.91 -3.48
N TYR A 124 0.71 -5.86 -4.80
CA TYR A 124 1.81 -5.67 -5.73
C TYR A 124 1.31 -4.83 -6.90
N PHE A 125 1.94 -3.69 -7.13
CA PHE A 125 1.80 -2.94 -8.38
C PHE A 125 3.04 -2.12 -8.67
N CYS A 126 3.24 -1.77 -9.93
CA CYS A 126 4.22 -0.76 -10.31
C CYS A 126 3.56 0.24 -11.27
N GLU A 127 3.72 1.52 -10.98
CA GLU A 127 3.05 2.61 -11.68
C GLU A 127 3.96 3.81 -11.91
N GLN A 128 3.68 4.60 -12.95
CA GLN A 128 4.38 5.85 -13.22
C GLN A 128 3.97 6.91 -12.21
N ALA A 129 4.91 7.54 -11.51
CA ALA A 129 4.58 8.58 -10.54
C ALA A 129 3.95 9.80 -11.21
N THR A 130 2.92 10.38 -10.59
CA THR A 130 2.25 11.58 -11.10
C THR A 130 2.95 12.90 -10.72
N ALA A 131 3.91 12.85 -9.81
CA ALA A 131 4.66 13.99 -9.29
C ALA A 131 6.01 13.54 -8.71
N ASN A 132 6.87 14.50 -8.33
CA ASN A 132 8.12 14.21 -7.61
C ASN A 132 7.90 13.69 -6.18
N GLU A 133 6.66 13.79 -5.69
CA GLU A 133 6.20 13.25 -4.42
C GLU A 133 4.88 12.52 -4.65
N VAL A 134 4.78 11.29 -4.18
CA VAL A 134 3.52 10.51 -4.17
C VAL A 134 3.21 10.01 -2.77
N LYS A 135 1.94 9.76 -2.50
CA LYS A 135 1.45 9.30 -1.20
C LYS A 135 0.69 7.99 -1.36
N TYR A 136 0.87 7.09 -0.40
CA TYR A 136 0.16 5.83 -0.31
C TYR A 136 -0.46 5.68 1.07
N GLU A 137 -1.79 5.60 1.13
CA GLU A 137 -2.52 5.35 2.38
C GLU A 137 -2.87 3.88 2.47
N PHE A 138 -2.50 3.24 3.58
CA PHE A 138 -2.82 1.85 3.86
C PHE A 138 -3.95 1.76 4.87
N LEU A 139 -4.96 0.96 4.57
CA LEU A 139 -6.07 0.67 5.47
C LEU A 139 -6.40 -0.81 5.40
N CYS A 140 -7.24 -1.27 6.33
CA CYS A 140 -7.63 -2.67 6.43
C CYS A 140 -9.16 -2.76 6.29
N GLU A 141 -9.65 -3.59 5.36
CA GLU A 141 -11.08 -3.81 5.16
C GLU A 141 -11.51 -5.26 5.47
N GLY A 142 -12.73 -5.44 5.98
CA GLY A 142 -13.31 -6.76 6.21
C GLY A 142 -13.04 -7.33 7.60
N THR A 143 -13.53 -8.55 7.84
CA THR A 143 -13.71 -9.12 9.18
C THR A 143 -12.41 -9.40 9.94
N THR A 144 -11.29 -9.58 9.23
CA THR A 144 -9.96 -9.76 9.83
C THR A 144 -9.39 -8.46 10.40
N CYS A 145 -9.91 -7.32 9.95
CA CYS A 145 -9.52 -5.99 10.39
C CYS A 145 -10.38 -5.49 11.56
N GLU A 146 -11.49 -6.17 11.89
CA GLU A 146 -12.51 -5.67 12.83
C GLU A 146 -12.21 -5.94 14.32
N ARG A 147 -11.03 -6.47 14.65
CA ARG A 147 -10.76 -6.98 16.01
C ARG A 147 -9.45 -6.53 16.62
N THR A 148 -8.45 -6.29 15.80
CA THR A 148 -7.09 -6.01 16.24
C THR A 148 -6.39 -5.11 15.23
N ASP A 149 -5.42 -4.35 15.69
CA ASP A 149 -4.48 -3.68 14.80
C ASP A 149 -3.81 -4.70 13.87
N VAL A 150 -3.52 -4.28 12.64
CA VAL A 150 -2.99 -5.18 11.61
C VAL A 150 -1.55 -4.79 11.30
N PRO A 151 -0.56 -5.57 11.78
CA PRO A 151 0.81 -5.44 11.33
C PRO A 151 0.90 -5.77 9.84
N PHE A 152 1.70 -5.01 9.12
CA PHE A 152 2.04 -5.30 7.75
C PHE A 152 3.46 -4.89 7.44
N PHE A 153 4.04 -5.57 6.46
CA PHE A 153 5.30 -5.18 5.86
C PHE A 153 5.02 -4.49 4.54
N TYR A 154 5.81 -3.48 4.22
CA TYR A 154 5.71 -2.77 2.95
C TYR A 154 7.10 -2.44 2.41
N ARG A 155 7.18 -2.28 1.09
CA ARG A 155 8.37 -1.82 0.41
C ARG A 155 7.97 -0.94 -0.75
N PHE A 156 8.73 0.14 -0.91
CA PHE A 156 8.72 0.95 -2.12
C PHE A 156 10.05 0.76 -2.83
N THR A 157 10.01 0.73 -4.15
CA THR A 157 11.21 0.82 -4.97
C THR A 157 10.98 1.86 -6.05
N ILE A 158 11.89 2.81 -6.18
CA ILE A 158 11.81 3.83 -7.22
C ILE A 158 12.72 3.38 -8.36
N SER A 159 12.17 3.28 -9.57
CA SER A 159 12.98 2.95 -10.75
C SER A 159 14.04 4.03 -11.00
N PRO A 160 15.12 3.71 -11.72
CA PRO A 160 15.94 4.73 -12.35
C PRO A 160 15.08 5.63 -13.28
N PRO A 161 15.59 6.81 -13.64
CA PRO A 161 14.96 7.64 -14.67
C PRO A 161 14.74 6.85 -15.96
N ALA A 162 13.72 7.21 -16.76
CA ALA A 162 13.43 6.52 -18.03
C ALA A 162 14.59 6.52 -19.04
N SER A 163 15.59 7.40 -18.86
CA SER A 163 16.83 7.42 -19.66
C SER A 163 17.83 6.32 -19.30
N GLU A 164 17.62 5.61 -18.19
CA GLU A 164 18.50 4.59 -17.65
C GLU A 164 17.78 3.23 -17.62
N MET A 165 18.52 2.15 -17.90
CA MET A 165 17.99 0.80 -17.76
C MET A 165 17.91 0.45 -16.28
N ASP A 166 16.76 -0.03 -15.81
CA ASP A 166 16.59 -0.55 -14.45
C ASP A 166 17.44 -1.81 -14.27
N PRO A 167 18.57 -1.77 -13.53
CA PRO A 167 19.47 -2.91 -13.42
C PRO A 167 18.83 -4.09 -12.70
N GLU A 168 17.85 -3.83 -11.84
CA GLU A 168 17.16 -4.82 -11.02
C GLU A 168 15.80 -5.20 -11.61
N LEU A 169 15.37 -4.49 -12.66
CA LEU A 169 14.13 -4.74 -13.36
C LEU A 169 12.91 -4.79 -12.41
N TRP A 170 12.90 -3.95 -11.38
CA TRP A 170 11.91 -3.98 -10.29
C TRP A 170 10.48 -3.99 -10.82
N CYS A 171 10.25 -3.20 -11.87
CA CYS A 171 8.94 -3.08 -12.49
C CYS A 171 8.70 -3.99 -13.70
N ASP A 172 9.75 -4.57 -14.30
CA ASP A 172 9.67 -5.27 -15.60
C ASP A 172 10.53 -6.55 -15.62
N ASN A 173 9.98 -7.68 -15.15
CA ASN A 173 10.63 -9.01 -15.16
C ASN A 173 11.79 -9.20 -14.15
N ARG A 174 11.66 -8.64 -12.95
CA ARG A 174 12.54 -8.92 -11.80
C ARG A 174 12.80 -10.42 -11.56
N ASP A 175 14.03 -10.75 -11.14
CA ASP A 175 14.35 -12.05 -10.54
C ASP A 175 13.58 -12.27 -9.23
N THR A 176 12.52 -13.08 -9.31
CA THR A 176 11.69 -13.43 -8.16
C THR A 176 12.32 -14.46 -7.22
N GLY A 177 13.48 -15.04 -7.59
CA GLY A 177 14.24 -15.94 -6.75
C GLY A 177 15.04 -15.21 -5.67
N GLU A 178 15.71 -14.10 -6.01
CA GLU A 178 16.41 -13.26 -5.03
C GLU A 178 15.47 -12.28 -4.32
N TYR A 179 14.48 -11.73 -5.04
CA TYR A 179 13.52 -10.76 -4.51
C TYR A 179 12.09 -11.29 -4.67
N PRO A 180 11.62 -12.12 -3.74
CA PRO A 180 10.31 -12.74 -3.79
C PRO A 180 9.21 -11.70 -3.73
N ARG A 181 8.08 -12.01 -4.39
CA ARG A 181 6.90 -11.13 -4.41
C ARG A 181 6.09 -11.15 -3.12
N ARG A 182 6.37 -12.11 -2.24
CA ARG A 182 5.70 -12.31 -0.96
C ARG A 182 6.75 -12.66 0.08
N LEU A 183 6.53 -12.19 1.29
CA LEU A 183 7.27 -12.66 2.46
C LEU A 183 6.80 -14.08 2.81
N SER A 184 5.49 -14.34 2.78
CA SER A 184 5.00 -15.70 3.01
C SER A 184 5.23 -16.59 1.79
N GLY A 185 6.08 -17.61 1.97
CA GLY A 185 6.37 -18.61 0.92
C GLY A 185 7.86 -18.79 0.63
N VAL A 186 8.72 -17.90 1.15
CA VAL A 186 10.17 -18.10 1.08
C VAL A 186 10.56 -19.11 2.16
N THR A 187 10.51 -20.39 1.82
CA THR A 187 11.38 -21.35 2.51
C THR A 187 12.80 -20.81 2.33
N SER A 188 13.49 -20.54 3.44
CA SER A 188 14.80 -19.89 3.44
C SER A 188 15.65 -20.44 2.30
N PRO A 189 16.22 -19.60 1.42
CA PRO A 189 17.16 -20.11 0.43
C PRO A 189 18.21 -20.90 1.19
N PRO A 190 18.62 -22.10 0.73
CA PRO A 190 19.75 -22.78 1.35
C PRO A 190 20.88 -21.76 1.37
N LEU A 191 21.41 -21.48 2.57
CA LEU A 191 22.56 -20.59 2.77
C LEU A 191 23.54 -20.92 1.64
N ARG A 192 23.68 -20.02 0.65
CA ARG A 192 24.72 -20.17 -0.35
C ARG A 192 25.99 -20.33 0.49
N PRO A 193 26.74 -21.44 0.36
CA PRO A 193 28.00 -21.54 1.05
C PRO A 193 28.77 -20.30 0.67
N THR A 194 29.10 -19.45 1.64
CA THR A 194 30.09 -18.42 1.44
C THR A 194 31.32 -19.21 1.04
N THR A 195 31.61 -19.29 -0.25
CA THR A 195 32.89 -19.77 -0.74
C THR A 195 33.88 -18.73 -0.27
N LEU A 196 34.36 -18.93 0.96
CA LEU A 196 35.55 -18.33 1.51
C LEU A 196 36.75 -18.93 0.76
N SER A 197 36.76 -18.80 -0.56
CA SER A 197 37.86 -19.18 -1.44
C SER A 197 38.75 -17.97 -1.66
N GLY A 198 39.16 -17.35 -0.55
CA GLY A 198 40.42 -16.60 -0.54
C GLY A 198 41.53 -17.61 -0.23
N PRO A 199 42.65 -17.61 -0.96
CA PRO A 199 43.77 -18.47 -0.61
C PRO A 199 44.22 -18.15 0.81
N LEU A 200 44.19 -19.16 1.69
CA LEU A 200 44.78 -19.08 3.02
C LEU A 200 46.23 -18.61 2.90
N PRO A 201 46.67 -17.57 3.62
CA PRO A 201 48.08 -17.23 3.69
C PRO A 201 48.87 -18.43 4.23
N PRO A 202 49.98 -18.85 3.59
CA PRO A 202 50.79 -19.94 4.07
C PRO A 202 51.55 -19.47 5.32
N GLY A 203 51.14 -19.90 6.52
CA GLY A 203 51.98 -19.64 7.70
C GLY A 203 51.38 -19.77 9.10
N GLU A 204 50.08 -19.91 9.31
CA GLU A 204 49.55 -20.03 10.69
C GLU A 204 49.51 -21.48 11.18
N THR A 205 50.54 -21.82 11.94
CA THR A 205 50.58 -23.03 12.78
C THR A 205 49.58 -22.83 13.91
N ILE A 206 48.43 -23.53 13.84
CA ILE A 206 47.41 -23.51 14.89
C ILE A 206 48.01 -24.11 16.17
N PRO A 207 48.14 -23.37 17.28
CA PRO A 207 48.58 -23.92 18.55
C PRO A 207 47.53 -24.88 19.13
N PRO A 208 47.94 -25.94 19.86
CA PRO A 208 47.03 -26.93 20.38
C PRO A 208 46.01 -26.31 21.35
N LEU A 209 44.73 -26.62 21.09
CA LEU A 209 43.58 -26.23 21.90
C LEU A 209 43.78 -26.62 23.36
N ARG A 210 43.89 -25.61 24.23
CA ARG A 210 43.88 -25.77 25.69
C ARG A 210 42.42 -26.01 26.14
N PRO A 211 42.12 -27.01 26.98
CA PRO A 211 40.77 -27.21 27.50
C PRO A 211 40.40 -26.05 28.42
N THR A 212 39.42 -25.24 28.02
CA THR A 212 38.87 -24.19 28.87
C THR A 212 37.91 -24.82 29.87
N ASN A 213 38.30 -24.82 31.15
CA ASN A 213 37.46 -25.23 32.26
C ASN A 213 36.14 -24.45 32.27
N GLN A 214 35.05 -25.20 32.51
CA GLN A 214 33.70 -24.69 32.75
C GLN A 214 33.71 -23.63 33.85
N SER A 215 33.25 -22.43 33.51
CA SER A 215 32.92 -21.39 34.48
C SER A 215 31.44 -21.54 34.85
N THR A 216 31.21 -21.97 36.09
CA THR A 216 29.90 -22.06 36.73
C THR A 216 29.30 -20.66 36.88
N ILE A 217 28.20 -20.37 36.18
CA ILE A 217 27.42 -19.15 36.37
C ILE A 217 26.53 -19.36 37.61
N PRO A 218 26.58 -18.48 38.64
CA PRO A 218 25.65 -18.53 39.76
C PRO A 218 24.23 -18.14 39.31
N LEU A 219 23.25 -18.97 39.63
CA LEU A 219 21.83 -18.67 39.47
C LEU A 219 21.41 -17.62 40.51
N THR A 220 21.15 -16.40 40.07
CA THR A 220 20.51 -15.37 40.88
C THR A 220 19.00 -15.63 40.94
N PRO A 221 18.34 -15.55 42.12
CA PRO A 221 16.91 -15.77 42.22
C PRO A 221 16.10 -14.69 41.49
N ARG A 222 15.15 -15.13 40.68
CA ARG A 222 14.18 -14.32 39.94
C ARG A 222 13.23 -13.63 40.93
N GLU A 223 13.30 -12.32 41.00
CA GLU A 223 12.41 -11.47 41.79
C GLU A 223 10.98 -11.56 41.24
N THR A 224 10.05 -11.94 42.12
CA THR A 224 8.63 -12.12 41.83
C THR A 224 7.98 -10.76 41.63
N ALA A 225 7.51 -10.49 40.41
CA ALA A 225 6.76 -9.28 40.09
C ALA A 225 5.42 -9.24 40.86
N PRO A 226 4.98 -8.07 41.35
CA PRO A 226 3.69 -7.91 42.02
C PRO A 226 2.51 -8.08 41.04
N PRO A 227 1.33 -8.49 41.55
CA PRO A 227 0.14 -8.71 40.72
C PRO A 227 -0.41 -7.40 40.12
N PRO A 228 -1.01 -7.46 38.92
CA PRO A 228 -1.61 -6.28 38.29
C PRO A 228 -2.87 -5.80 39.04
N LEU A 229 -3.00 -4.48 39.17
CA LEU A 229 -4.18 -3.79 39.68
C LEU A 229 -5.40 -4.00 38.75
N PRO A 230 -6.63 -4.00 39.28
CA PRO A 230 -7.85 -4.14 38.47
C PRO A 230 -8.10 -2.86 37.67
N THR A 231 -8.21 -3.00 36.34
CA THR A 231 -8.68 -1.96 35.43
C THR A 231 -10.19 -1.82 35.53
N THR A 232 -10.64 -0.62 35.90
CA THR A 232 -12.05 -0.22 35.90
C THR A 232 -12.60 -0.16 34.48
N GLU A 233 -13.64 -0.95 34.20
CA GLU A 233 -14.48 -0.84 33.00
C GLU A 233 -15.08 0.57 32.89
N SER A 234 -14.70 1.29 31.84
CA SER A 234 -15.42 2.48 31.37
C SER A 234 -16.40 2.04 30.29
N LYS A 235 -17.69 1.98 30.65
CA LYS A 235 -18.80 1.97 29.71
C LYS A 235 -18.95 3.35 29.06
N GLY A 236 -18.87 3.38 27.75
CA GLY A 236 -19.28 4.49 26.90
C GLY A 236 -18.63 4.33 25.53
N SER A 237 -19.23 4.61 24.39
CA SER A 237 -20.55 5.14 24.08
C SER A 237 -20.84 4.71 22.64
N SER A 238 -21.90 3.94 22.44
CA SER A 238 -22.41 3.59 21.11
C SER A 238 -22.99 4.85 20.45
N HIS A 239 -22.23 5.62 19.67
CA HIS A 239 -22.82 6.57 18.70
C HIS A 239 -21.84 6.98 17.59
N ASN A 240 -22.30 6.80 16.34
CA ASN A 240 -21.97 7.51 15.09
C ASN A 240 -21.40 6.68 13.92
N TYR A 241 -22.18 5.69 13.48
CA TYR A 241 -22.22 5.33 12.05
C TYR A 241 -23.17 6.28 11.31
N VAL A 242 -22.70 7.48 10.96
CA VAL A 242 -23.40 8.35 9.98
C VAL A 242 -22.36 9.02 9.10
N ALA A 243 -21.99 8.37 7.99
CA ALA A 243 -21.54 9.02 6.75
C ALA A 243 -21.13 8.01 5.66
N LYS A 244 -22.00 7.07 5.25
CA LYS A 244 -21.78 6.32 3.99
C LYS A 244 -22.98 6.25 3.02
N SER A 245 -24.13 6.84 3.35
CA SER A 245 -25.34 6.70 2.51
C SER A 245 -25.67 7.85 1.55
N VAL A 246 -24.83 8.89 1.44
CA VAL A 246 -25.11 10.01 0.50
C VAL A 246 -24.56 9.73 -0.91
N LEU A 247 -23.68 8.75 -1.08
CA LEU A 247 -23.05 8.46 -2.38
C LEU A 247 -23.96 7.67 -3.35
N GLY A 248 -24.95 6.95 -2.83
CA GLY A 248 -25.86 6.12 -3.65
C GLY A 248 -26.93 6.91 -4.42
N ILE A 249 -27.22 8.16 -4.02
CA ILE A 249 -28.29 8.95 -4.65
C ILE A 249 -27.78 9.71 -5.88
N TYR A 250 -26.48 10.04 -5.94
CA TYR A 250 -25.93 10.83 -7.05
C TYR A 250 -25.66 10.03 -8.33
N ILE A 251 -25.41 8.72 -8.24
CA ILE A 251 -25.11 7.89 -9.42
C ILE A 251 -26.37 7.61 -10.25
N VAL A 252 -27.54 7.50 -9.61
CA VAL A 252 -28.82 7.20 -10.29
C VAL A 252 -29.30 8.39 -11.13
N THR A 253 -29.01 9.63 -10.71
CA THR A 253 -29.44 10.85 -11.43
C THR A 253 -28.63 11.09 -12.71
N ILE A 254 -27.36 10.68 -12.76
CA ILE A 254 -26.50 10.88 -13.95
C ILE A 254 -26.90 9.90 -15.07
N ALA A 255 -27.25 8.66 -14.73
CA ALA A 255 -27.66 7.66 -15.73
C ALA A 255 -28.99 7.99 -16.42
N THR A 256 -29.91 8.71 -15.76
CA THR A 256 -31.18 9.11 -16.37
C THR A 256 -31.02 10.26 -17.37
N PHE A 257 -30.04 11.14 -17.18
CA PHE A 257 -29.80 12.27 -18.08
C PHE A 257 -29.15 11.86 -19.41
N THR A 258 -28.36 10.78 -19.45
CA THR A 258 -27.73 10.33 -20.69
C THR A 258 -28.72 9.69 -21.67
N ILE A 259 -29.78 9.02 -21.17
CA ILE A 259 -30.75 8.32 -22.03
C ILE A 259 -31.67 9.31 -22.77
N LEU A 260 -31.99 10.46 -22.18
CA LEU A 260 -32.82 11.49 -22.81
C LEU A 260 -32.10 12.25 -23.94
N ALA A 261 -30.77 12.26 -23.98
CA ALA A 261 -30.01 12.94 -25.03
C ALA A 261 -29.93 12.14 -26.35
N THR A 262 -30.05 10.81 -26.29
CA THR A 262 -29.93 9.96 -27.49
C THR A 262 -31.22 9.78 -28.29
N SER A 263 -32.39 10.15 -27.75
CA SER A 263 -33.66 10.00 -28.49
C SER A 263 -34.02 11.19 -29.39
N SER A 264 -33.23 12.28 -29.38
CA SER A 264 -33.55 13.52 -30.11
C SER A 264 -32.78 13.69 -31.43
N GLN A 265 -32.15 12.64 -31.96
CA GLN A 265 -31.41 12.67 -33.24
C GLN A 265 -31.93 11.71 -34.32
N ARG A 266 -33.13 11.13 -34.14
CA ARG A 266 -33.79 10.36 -35.21
C ARG A 266 -35.22 10.84 -35.43
N PHE A 267 -35.40 12.01 -36.04
CA PHE A 267 -36.56 12.36 -36.86
C PHE A 267 -36.21 13.54 -37.77
#